data_AF-A0A7S0AH12-F1
#
_entry.id   AF-A0A7S0AH12-F1
#
_cell.length_a   1.000
_cell.length_b   1.000
_cell.length_c   1.000
_cell.angle_alpha   90.00
_cell.angle_beta   90.00
_cell.angle_gamma   90.00
#
_symmetry.space_group_name_H-M   'P 1'
#
loop_
_entity.id
_entity.type
_entity.pdbx_description
1 polymer ?
#
loop_
_entity_poly.entity_id
_entity_poly.type
_entity_poly.pdbx_seq_one_letter_code
_entity_poly.pdbx_strand_id
1 'polypeptide(L)'
;IKGMQAPPKDGKKDRTYPHPFGLTIEETIMFCIDLGAPPSPALSRKLLGRKDLDYKREVAEPRRTVIELIKESGLPVSLEELLFNLPPMQPRYYSIASSPLVHPNQIYLTYRPVKYITPRGTLREGICSSYMKNLHTITEDSTVTPYLSAKINSNPSFRLPKDDSIPILLAAGGCGVAPI
;
A
#
# COMPACT_ATOMS: atom_id res chain seq x y z
N ILE A 1 10.03 5.28 14.92
CA ILE A 1 10.41 6.46 14.12
C ILE A 1 10.59 7.66 15.06
N LYS A 2 11.83 8.16 15.20
CA LYS A 2 12.05 9.57 15.60
C LYS A 2 11.29 10.43 14.60
N GLY A 3 10.42 11.31 15.10
CA GLY A 3 9.26 11.88 14.42
C GLY A 3 9.41 12.14 12.92
N MET A 4 8.38 11.71 12.17
CA MET A 4 8.07 12.25 10.85
C MET A 4 8.05 13.77 10.98
N GLN A 5 9.08 14.44 10.45
CA GLN A 5 9.10 15.89 10.49
C GLN A 5 8.01 16.42 9.55
N ALA A 6 7.13 17.26 10.10
CA ALA A 6 6.26 18.08 9.28
C ALA A 6 7.11 18.93 8.33
N PRO A 7 6.61 19.25 7.13
CA PRO A 7 7.34 20.12 6.21
C PRO A 7 7.72 21.43 6.90
N PRO A 8 8.91 22.00 6.60
CA PRO A 8 9.41 23.21 7.25
C PRO A 8 8.39 24.36 7.14
N LYS A 9 8.27 25.13 8.23
CA LYS A 9 7.30 26.24 8.39
C LYS A 9 7.68 27.51 7.61
N ASP A 10 8.79 27.50 6.88
CA ASP A 10 9.21 28.63 6.07
C ASP A 10 8.51 28.56 4.71
N GLY A 11 7.63 29.53 4.47
CA GLY A 11 6.63 29.60 3.40
C GLY A 11 7.14 29.68 1.95
N LYS A 12 8.09 28.83 1.57
CA LYS A 12 8.35 28.44 0.18
C LYS A 12 8.42 26.92 0.12
N LYS A 13 7.30 26.28 -0.23
CA LYS A 13 7.32 24.87 -0.67
C LYS A 13 8.19 24.83 -1.92
N ASP A 14 9.43 24.37 -1.79
CA ASP A 14 10.17 23.90 -2.95
C ASP A 14 9.39 22.68 -3.48
N ARG A 15 8.65 22.89 -4.58
CA ARG A 15 7.66 21.94 -5.12
C ARG A 15 8.33 20.84 -5.94
N THR A 16 9.46 20.34 -5.44
CA THR A 16 10.36 19.46 -6.20
C THR A 16 10.66 18.16 -5.45
N TYR A 17 9.97 17.78 -4.38
CA TYR A 17 10.11 16.41 -3.85
C TYR A 17 8.83 15.97 -3.14
N PRO A 18 8.16 14.90 -3.59
CA PRO A 18 6.85 14.53 -3.06
C PRO A 18 6.90 13.66 -1.79
N HIS A 19 8.08 13.27 -1.32
CA HIS A 19 8.24 12.35 -0.19
C HIS A 19 8.80 13.04 1.07
N PRO A 20 8.70 12.40 2.26
CA PRO A 20 9.29 12.94 3.48
C PRO A 20 10.81 13.13 3.38
N PHE A 21 11.31 14.20 4.00
CA PHE A 21 12.75 14.47 4.09
C PHE A 21 13.43 13.62 5.17
N GLY A 22 14.75 13.43 5.03
CA GLY A 22 15.57 12.70 6.00
C GLY A 22 15.56 11.17 5.82
N LEU A 23 14.95 10.68 4.74
CA LEU A 23 14.98 9.28 4.34
C LEU A 23 16.11 9.03 3.34
N THR A 24 16.71 7.85 3.41
CA THR A 24 17.54 7.31 2.32
C THR A 24 16.69 7.04 1.08
N ILE A 25 17.36 6.87 -0.07
CA ILE A 25 16.70 6.43 -1.32
C ILE A 25 16.01 5.08 -1.11
N GLU A 26 16.67 4.15 -0.41
CA GLU A 26 16.13 2.83 -0.13
C GLU A 26 14.85 2.93 0.72
N GLU A 27 14.88 3.68 1.82
CA GLU A 27 13.69 3.90 2.65
C GLU A 27 12.55 4.57 1.87
N THR A 28 12.86 5.53 1.01
CA THR A 28 11.87 6.19 0.15
C THR A 28 11.20 5.18 -0.79
N ILE A 29 12.00 4.36 -1.47
CA ILE A 29 11.50 3.33 -2.39
C ILE A 29 10.68 2.27 -1.63
N MET A 30 11.14 1.85 -0.44
CA MET A 30 10.48 0.80 0.34
C MET A 30 9.18 1.27 0.99
N PHE A 31 9.14 2.50 1.54
CA PHE A 31 8.04 2.92 2.40
C PHE A 31 7.13 3.98 1.78
N CYS A 32 7.60 4.73 0.78
CA CYS A 32 6.86 5.88 0.26
C CYS A 32 6.29 5.66 -1.15
N ILE A 33 6.74 4.65 -1.89
CA ILE A 33 6.43 4.49 -3.32
C ILE A 33 5.75 3.16 -3.61
N ASP A 34 4.63 3.19 -4.35
CA ASP A 34 3.99 1.97 -4.84
C ASP A 34 4.56 1.54 -6.20
N LEU A 35 5.47 0.56 -6.18
CA LEU A 35 6.05 -0.06 -7.38
C LEU A 35 5.16 -1.17 -7.99
N GLY A 36 4.11 -1.59 -7.29
CA GLY A 36 3.22 -2.67 -7.72
C GLY A 36 2.02 -2.21 -8.55
N ALA A 37 1.71 -0.91 -8.49
CA ALA A 37 0.66 -0.30 -9.29
C ALA A 37 1.10 -0.03 -10.73
N PRO A 38 0.17 -0.08 -11.71
CA PRO A 38 0.42 0.46 -13.03
C PRO A 38 0.79 1.95 -12.95
N PRO A 39 1.85 2.40 -13.65
CA PRO A 39 2.23 3.81 -13.68
C PRO A 39 1.17 4.64 -14.42
N SER A 40 1.20 5.96 -14.25
CA SER A 40 0.25 6.85 -14.92
C SER A 40 0.35 6.75 -16.46
N PRO A 41 -0.70 7.14 -17.22
CA PRO A 41 -0.63 7.18 -18.68
C PRO A 41 0.50 8.05 -19.21
N ALA A 42 0.79 9.17 -18.55
CA ALA A 42 1.87 10.08 -18.95
C ALA A 42 3.25 9.42 -18.77
N LEU A 43 3.49 8.84 -17.59
CA LEU A 43 4.73 8.13 -17.31
C LEU A 43 4.90 6.91 -18.23
N SER A 44 3.83 6.16 -18.48
CA SER A 44 3.87 4.98 -19.35
C SER A 44 4.30 5.33 -20.79
N ARG A 45 3.72 6.38 -21.38
CA ARG A 45 4.10 6.86 -22.72
C ARG A 45 5.56 7.29 -22.78
N LYS A 46 6.02 7.99 -21.74
CA LYS A 46 7.40 8.45 -21.63
C LYS A 46 8.38 7.28 -21.51
N LEU A 47 8.11 6.34 -20.60
CA LEU A 47 8.96 5.16 -20.38
C LEU A 47 9.06 4.26 -21.61
N LEU A 48 7.99 4.16 -22.41
CA LEU A 48 7.96 3.37 -23.64
C LEU A 48 8.39 4.17 -24.89
N GLY A 49 8.60 5.49 -24.77
CA GLY A 49 8.87 6.35 -25.92
C GLY A 49 7.74 6.40 -26.96
N ARG A 50 6.50 6.03 -26.59
CA ARG A 50 5.34 5.90 -27.51
C ARG A 50 4.23 6.88 -27.15
N LYS A 51 3.84 7.74 -28.10
CA LYS A 51 2.73 8.69 -27.93
C LYS A 51 1.36 8.04 -28.16
N ASP A 52 1.31 7.04 -29.03
CA ASP A 52 0.14 6.30 -29.51
C ASP A 52 -0.26 5.13 -28.59
N LEU A 53 0.25 5.08 -27.36
CA LEU A 53 -0.02 4.00 -26.40
C LEU A 53 -1.51 3.90 -26.04
N ASP A 54 -2.11 2.74 -26.29
CA ASP A 54 -3.39 2.38 -25.67
C ASP A 54 -3.15 1.96 -24.22
N TYR A 55 -3.10 2.97 -23.34
CA TYR A 55 -2.81 2.76 -21.93
C TYR A 55 -3.70 1.70 -21.27
N LYS A 56 -4.98 1.64 -21.63
CA LYS A 56 -5.92 0.74 -20.98
C LYS A 56 -5.55 -0.71 -21.29
N ARG A 57 -5.44 -1.04 -22.58
CA ARG A 57 -5.17 -2.41 -23.04
C ARG A 57 -3.72 -2.82 -22.85
N GLU A 58 -2.79 -1.91 -23.06
CA GLU A 58 -1.36 -2.23 -23.08
C GLU A 58 -0.70 -2.13 -21.70
N VAL A 59 -1.29 -1.42 -20.72
CA VAL A 59 -0.68 -1.20 -19.38
C VAL A 59 -1.62 -1.51 -18.23
N ALA A 60 -2.80 -0.88 -18.16
CA ALA A 60 -3.69 -0.96 -17.00
C ALA A 60 -4.33 -2.35 -16.82
N GLU A 61 -4.98 -2.88 -17.87
CA GLU A 61 -5.60 -4.21 -17.89
C GLU A 61 -4.59 -5.35 -17.65
N PRO A 62 -3.42 -5.39 -18.34
CA PRO A 62 -2.39 -6.39 -18.06
C PRO A 62 -1.64 -6.16 -16.74
N ARG A 63 -1.94 -5.06 -16.04
CA ARG A 63 -1.33 -4.63 -14.77
C ARG A 63 0.19 -4.52 -14.85
N ARG A 64 0.70 -3.91 -15.91
CA ARG A 64 2.14 -3.70 -16.09
C ARG A 64 2.65 -2.67 -15.10
N THR A 65 3.75 -2.99 -14.44
CA THR A 65 4.46 -2.13 -13.49
C THR A 65 5.51 -1.28 -14.16
N VAL A 66 5.93 -0.21 -13.48
CA VAL A 66 7.03 0.66 -13.92
C VAL A 66 8.30 -0.12 -14.27
N ILE A 67 8.64 -1.13 -13.45
CA ILE A 67 9.84 -1.96 -13.64
C ILE A 67 9.78 -2.76 -14.93
N GLU A 68 8.60 -3.28 -15.29
CA GLU A 68 8.42 -3.98 -16.57
C GLU A 68 8.52 -3.03 -17.76
N LEU A 69 7.98 -1.81 -17.64
CA LEU A 69 8.06 -0.83 -18.73
C LEU A 69 9.51 -0.40 -19.00
N ILE A 70 10.29 -0.16 -17.94
CA ILE A 70 11.71 0.21 -18.03
C ILE A 70 12.53 -0.93 -18.67
N LYS A 71 12.31 -2.17 -18.20
CA LYS A 71 13.01 -3.35 -18.73
C LYS A 71 12.69 -3.60 -20.20
N GLU A 72 11.46 -3.36 -20.62
CA GLU A 72 11.02 -3.59 -22.00
C GLU A 72 11.48 -2.51 -22.96
N SER A 73 11.49 -1.23 -22.54
CA SER A 73 11.93 -0.15 -23.42
C SER A 73 13.43 -0.06 -23.56
N GLY A 74 14.19 -0.43 -22.51
CA GLY A 74 15.64 -0.24 -22.46
C GLY A 74 16.06 1.23 -22.46
N LEU A 75 15.12 2.17 -22.35
CA LEU A 75 15.39 3.60 -22.32
C LEU A 75 15.95 4.00 -20.95
N PRO A 76 16.97 4.88 -20.91
CA PRO A 76 17.46 5.39 -19.64
C PRO A 76 16.38 6.22 -18.95
N VAL A 77 16.19 5.97 -17.65
CA VAL A 77 15.33 6.77 -16.79
C VAL A 77 16.11 7.19 -15.56
N SER A 78 16.04 8.47 -15.18
CA SER A 78 16.69 8.93 -13.96
C SER A 78 15.91 8.48 -12.73
N LEU A 79 16.61 8.23 -11.62
CA LEU A 79 15.98 7.90 -10.35
C LEU A 79 15.06 9.05 -9.89
N GLU A 80 15.51 10.29 -10.05
CA GLU A 80 14.72 11.49 -9.76
C GLU A 80 13.36 11.44 -10.47
N GLU A 81 13.36 11.14 -11.77
CA GLU A 81 12.12 11.07 -12.53
C GLU A 81 11.16 9.99 -11.98
N LEU A 82 11.68 8.83 -11.58
CA LEU A 82 10.88 7.79 -10.96
C LEU A 82 10.29 8.23 -9.62
N LEU A 83 11.11 8.81 -8.74
CA LEU A 83 10.67 9.24 -7.41
C LEU A 83 9.55 10.28 -7.50
N PHE A 84 9.55 11.12 -8.53
CA PHE A 84 8.53 12.17 -8.68
C PHE A 84 7.22 11.71 -9.32
N ASN A 85 7.29 10.74 -10.24
CA ASN A 85 6.15 10.37 -11.07
C ASN A 85 5.44 9.10 -10.59
N LEU A 86 6.04 8.36 -9.64
CA LEU A 86 5.43 7.16 -9.09
C LEU A 86 4.38 7.47 -8.03
N PRO A 87 3.30 6.67 -7.98
CA PRO A 87 2.25 6.87 -7.01
C PRO A 87 2.77 6.66 -5.58
N PRO A 88 2.32 7.48 -4.61
CA PRO A 88 2.69 7.30 -3.22
C PRO A 88 2.05 6.04 -2.64
N MET A 89 2.77 5.35 -1.76
CA MET A 89 2.29 4.18 -1.03
C MET A 89 1.06 4.55 -0.19
N GLN A 90 -0.08 3.93 -0.49
CA GLN A 90 -1.32 4.16 0.23
C GLN A 90 -1.47 3.25 1.46
N PRO A 91 -2.07 3.73 2.57
CA PRO A 91 -2.46 2.84 3.66
C PRO A 91 -3.53 1.85 3.17
N ARG A 92 -3.52 0.64 3.74
CA ARG A 92 -4.54 -0.39 3.47
C ARG A 92 -5.43 -0.52 4.71
N TYR A 93 -6.73 -0.44 4.50
CA TYR A 93 -7.73 -0.53 5.57
C TYR A 93 -8.14 -1.98 5.81
N TYR A 94 -8.27 -2.34 7.08
CA TYR A 94 -8.79 -3.61 7.54
C TYR A 94 -9.81 -3.36 8.65
N SER A 95 -10.86 -4.17 8.68
CA SER A 95 -11.77 -4.22 9.82
C SER A 95 -11.06 -4.84 11.02
N ILE A 96 -11.18 -4.20 12.19
CA ILE A 96 -10.67 -4.73 13.45
C ILE A 96 -11.51 -5.94 13.85
N ALA A 97 -10.86 -7.06 14.17
CA ALA A 97 -11.47 -8.33 14.53
C ALA A 97 -11.35 -8.68 16.02
N SER A 98 -11.17 -7.66 16.85
CA SER A 98 -11.16 -7.77 18.30
C SER A 98 -12.10 -6.74 18.91
N SER A 99 -12.71 -7.11 20.04
CA SER A 99 -13.45 -6.15 20.87
C SER A 99 -12.48 -5.46 21.84
N PRO A 100 -12.47 -4.11 21.92
CA PRO A 100 -11.64 -3.41 22.91
C PRO A 100 -12.10 -3.66 24.35
N LEU A 101 -13.32 -4.17 24.56
CA LEU A 101 -13.81 -4.58 25.89
C LEU A 101 -13.15 -5.88 26.37
N VAL A 102 -12.78 -6.76 25.44
CA VAL A 102 -12.13 -8.06 25.75
C VAL A 102 -10.61 -7.95 25.60
N HIS A 103 -10.13 -7.21 24.60
CA HIS A 103 -8.72 -7.08 24.25
C HIS A 103 -8.30 -5.59 24.17
N PRO A 104 -8.17 -4.88 25.30
CA PRO A 104 -7.96 -3.43 25.31
C PRO A 104 -6.62 -2.98 24.69
N ASN A 105 -5.60 -3.85 24.74
CA ASN A 105 -4.25 -3.57 24.26
C ASN A 105 -3.87 -4.36 22.99
N GLN A 106 -4.84 -4.99 22.32
CA GLN A 106 -4.56 -5.81 21.14
C GLN A 106 -5.58 -5.55 20.02
N ILE A 107 -5.07 -5.50 18.79
CA ILE A 107 -5.87 -5.39 17.57
C ILE A 107 -5.69 -6.67 16.78
N TYR A 108 -6.78 -7.36 16.50
CA TYR A 108 -6.75 -8.56 15.67
C TYR A 108 -7.17 -8.19 14.25
N LEU A 109 -6.54 -8.81 13.26
CA LEU A 109 -6.85 -8.62 11.86
C LEU A 109 -7.21 -9.96 11.24
N THR A 110 -8.35 -10.02 10.55
CA THR A 110 -8.68 -11.12 9.67
C THR A 110 -8.45 -10.67 8.24
N TYR A 111 -7.49 -11.28 7.55
CA TYR A 111 -7.15 -10.93 6.18
C TYR A 111 -6.78 -12.17 5.37
N ARG A 112 -6.87 -12.05 4.04
CA ARG A 112 -6.42 -13.07 3.10
C ARG A 112 -5.21 -12.54 2.32
N PRO A 113 -4.07 -13.25 2.30
CA PRO A 113 -2.97 -12.92 1.41
C PRO A 113 -3.46 -12.79 -0.03
N VAL A 114 -3.19 -11.64 -0.65
CA VAL A 114 -3.57 -11.40 -2.04
C VAL A 114 -2.48 -11.93 -2.95
N LYS A 115 -2.84 -12.85 -3.84
CA LYS A 115 -1.97 -13.42 -4.86
C LYS A 115 -2.77 -13.70 -6.12
N TYR A 116 -2.26 -13.27 -7.26
CA TYR A 116 -2.93 -13.45 -8.55
C TYR A 116 -1.91 -13.52 -9.69
N ILE A 117 -2.30 -14.10 -10.81
CA ILE A 117 -1.51 -14.12 -12.04
C ILE A 117 -2.05 -13.02 -12.95
N THR A 118 -1.18 -12.15 -13.47
CA THR A 118 -1.60 -11.11 -14.42
C THR A 118 -1.99 -11.74 -15.76
N PRO A 119 -2.71 -11.02 -16.64
CA PRO A 119 -2.95 -11.48 -18.01
C PRO A 119 -1.69 -11.82 -18.81
N ARG A 120 -0.51 -11.32 -18.39
CA ARG A 120 0.80 -11.65 -18.97
C ARG A 120 1.48 -12.87 -18.35
N GLY A 121 0.84 -13.58 -17.42
CA GLY A 121 1.41 -14.75 -16.75
C GLY A 121 2.32 -14.42 -15.56
N THR A 122 2.48 -13.15 -15.18
CA THR A 122 3.33 -12.76 -14.05
C THR A 122 2.59 -12.95 -12.74
N LEU A 123 3.20 -13.68 -11.80
CA LEU A 123 2.67 -13.79 -10.45
C LEU A 123 2.83 -12.46 -9.68
N ARG A 124 1.75 -11.98 -9.07
CA ARG A 124 1.72 -10.76 -8.27
C ARG A 124 1.13 -11.02 -6.90
N GLU A 125 1.66 -10.30 -5.91
CA GLU A 125 1.21 -10.37 -4.53
C GLU A 125 0.82 -8.98 -4.05
N GLY A 126 -0.19 -8.90 -3.18
CA GLY A 126 -0.62 -7.63 -2.61
C GLY A 126 0.32 -7.18 -1.50
N ILE A 127 0.95 -6.03 -1.70
CA ILE A 127 2.03 -5.44 -0.87
C ILE A 127 1.77 -5.61 0.64
N CYS A 128 0.67 -5.03 1.15
CA CYS A 128 0.40 -5.04 2.59
C CYS A 128 0.13 -6.46 3.13
N SER A 129 -0.62 -7.27 2.38
CA SER A 129 -0.99 -8.62 2.83
C SER A 129 0.17 -9.62 2.79
N SER A 130 1.07 -9.51 1.81
CA SER A 130 2.29 -10.34 1.76
C SER A 130 3.31 -9.87 2.78
N TYR A 131 3.43 -8.54 3.01
CA TYR A 131 4.25 -8.00 4.09
C TYR A 131 3.82 -8.57 5.45
N MET A 132 2.54 -8.46 5.82
CA MET A 132 2.01 -9.01 7.07
C MET A 132 2.20 -10.53 7.18
N LYS A 133 1.99 -11.28 6.09
CA LYS A 133 2.24 -12.73 6.06
C LYS A 133 3.69 -13.05 6.41
N ASN A 134 4.63 -12.28 5.86
CA ASN A 134 6.06 -12.51 6.06
C ASN A 134 6.57 -11.96 7.40
N LEU A 135 5.83 -11.06 8.08
CA LEU A 135 6.21 -10.62 9.43
C LEU A 135 6.29 -11.79 10.41
N HIS A 136 5.40 -12.77 10.28
CA HIS A 136 5.38 -13.96 11.13
C HIS A 136 6.61 -14.87 10.93
N THR A 137 7.24 -14.84 9.75
CA THR A 137 8.45 -15.64 9.46
C THR A 137 9.74 -14.95 9.88
N ILE A 138 9.70 -13.62 10.05
CA ILE A 138 10.87 -12.80 10.42
C ILE A 138 11.17 -12.91 11.92
N THR A 139 10.19 -13.27 12.75
CA THR A 139 10.32 -13.28 14.22
C THR A 139 11.12 -14.45 14.79
N GLU A 140 11.37 -15.51 14.03
CA GLU A 140 12.03 -16.73 14.55
C GLU A 140 13.56 -16.71 14.40
N ASP A 141 14.13 -15.97 13.43
CA ASP A 141 15.57 -16.08 13.09
C ASP A 141 16.25 -14.76 12.66
N SER A 142 15.59 -13.59 12.80
CA SER A 142 16.15 -12.33 12.29
C SER A 142 16.49 -11.29 13.36
N THR A 143 17.58 -10.55 13.10
CA THR A 143 17.98 -9.34 13.84
C THR A 143 17.21 -8.08 13.42
N VAL A 144 16.26 -8.23 12.50
CA VAL A 144 15.48 -7.14 11.91
C VAL A 144 14.13 -7.06 12.60
N THR A 145 13.93 -6.05 13.44
CA THR A 145 12.63 -5.80 14.05
C THR A 145 11.62 -5.41 12.98
N PRO A 146 10.57 -6.23 12.71
CA PRO A 146 9.56 -5.88 11.73
C PRO A 146 8.81 -4.62 12.18
N TYR A 147 8.69 -3.63 11.29
CA TYR A 147 8.03 -2.36 11.59
C TYR A 147 6.70 -2.24 10.86
N LEU A 148 5.60 -2.47 11.59
CA LEU A 148 4.25 -2.18 11.12
C LEU A 148 3.74 -0.88 11.74
N SER A 149 3.57 0.15 10.93
CA SER A 149 2.89 1.39 11.35
C SER A 149 1.40 1.29 11.06
N ALA A 150 0.58 1.46 12.08
CA ALA A 150 -0.88 1.42 11.96
C ALA A 150 -1.51 2.57 12.75
N LYS A 151 -2.64 3.06 12.27
CA LYS A 151 -3.48 4.05 12.95
C LYS A 151 -4.93 3.60 12.89
N ILE A 152 -5.64 3.72 14.00
CA ILE A 152 -7.08 3.45 14.06
C ILE A 152 -7.80 4.55 13.28
N ASN A 153 -8.59 4.14 12.29
CA ASN A 153 -9.54 4.99 11.60
C ASN A 153 -10.95 4.70 12.13
N SER A 154 -11.50 5.59 12.97
CA SER A 154 -12.79 5.36 13.62
C SER A 154 -13.94 5.48 12.60
N ASN A 155 -14.75 4.43 12.49
CA ASN A 155 -15.99 4.44 11.71
C ASN A 155 -17.20 4.55 12.65
N PRO A 156 -17.81 5.73 12.88
CA PRO A 156 -18.94 5.87 13.81
C PRO A 156 -20.22 5.17 13.33
N SER A 157 -20.33 4.88 12.03
CA SER A 157 -21.51 4.24 11.43
C SER A 157 -21.56 2.72 11.62
N PHE A 158 -20.46 2.10 12.07
CA PHE A 158 -20.41 0.65 12.34
C PHE A 158 -20.13 0.43 13.83
N ARG A 159 -21.20 0.40 14.62
CA ARG A 159 -21.17 0.17 16.08
C ARG A 159 -22.36 -0.69 16.48
N LEU A 160 -22.19 -1.45 17.55
CA LEU A 160 -23.31 -2.12 18.19
C LEU A 160 -24.32 -1.06 18.69
N PRO A 161 -25.62 -1.39 18.75
CA PRO A 161 -26.60 -0.57 19.45
C PRO A 161 -26.15 -0.30 20.90
N LYS A 162 -26.55 0.85 21.45
CA LYS A 162 -26.26 1.17 22.87
C LYS A 162 -27.09 0.35 23.85
N ASP A 163 -28.23 -0.14 23.38
CA ASP A 163 -29.15 -0.96 24.16
C ASP A 163 -28.95 -2.43 23.77
N ASP A 164 -28.42 -3.20 24.72
CA ASP A 164 -28.09 -4.62 24.54
C ASP A 164 -29.33 -5.51 24.39
N SER A 165 -30.55 -4.98 24.63
CA SER A 165 -31.79 -5.71 24.38
C SER A 165 -32.19 -5.76 22.91
N ILE A 166 -31.58 -4.91 22.07
CA ILE A 166 -31.86 -4.86 20.64
C ILE A 166 -31.21 -6.07 19.96
N PRO A 167 -31.98 -6.99 19.35
CA PRO A 167 -31.40 -8.13 18.66
C PRO A 167 -30.59 -7.66 17.45
N ILE A 168 -29.46 -8.32 17.23
CA ILE A 168 -28.52 -7.99 16.15
C ILE A 168 -28.47 -9.16 15.17
N LEU A 169 -28.68 -8.88 13.89
CA LEU A 169 -28.45 -9.84 12.81
C LEU A 169 -27.15 -9.46 12.10
N LEU A 170 -26.16 -10.35 12.16
CA LEU A 170 -24.88 -10.20 11.49
C LEU A 170 -24.78 -11.23 10.36
N ALA A 171 -24.45 -10.76 9.17
CA ALA A 171 -24.22 -11.62 8.01
C ALA A 171 -22.84 -11.34 7.44
N ALA A 172 -22.03 -12.39 7.27
CA ALA A 172 -20.66 -12.26 6.79
C ALA A 172 -20.28 -13.41 5.86
N GLY A 173 -19.40 -13.10 4.90
CA GLY A 173 -18.75 -14.08 4.03
C GLY A 173 -17.26 -13.78 3.91
N GLY A 174 -16.42 -14.82 3.96
CA GLY A 174 -14.96 -14.68 3.89
C GLY A 174 -14.41 -13.76 5.00
N CYS A 175 -13.46 -12.88 4.65
CA CYS A 175 -12.88 -11.91 5.60
C CYS A 175 -13.90 -10.87 6.11
N GLY A 176 -15.13 -10.84 5.58
CA GLY A 176 -16.22 -10.05 6.13
C GLY A 176 -16.63 -10.46 7.54
N VAL A 177 -16.15 -11.61 8.05
CA VAL A 177 -16.31 -12.04 9.44
C VAL A 177 -15.54 -11.15 10.44
N ALA A 178 -14.57 -10.36 9.95
CA ALA A 178 -13.68 -9.61 10.83
C ALA A 178 -14.40 -8.74 11.87
N PRO A 179 -15.34 -7.85 11.52
CA PRO A 179 -15.88 -6.90 12.50
C PRO A 179 -17.12 -7.41 13.26
N ILE A 180 -17.55 -8.66 13.03
CA ILE A 180 -18.81 -9.19 13.59
C ILE A 180 -18.60 -9.98 14.88
#